data_AF-A0A6I4HQZ5-F1
#
_entry.id   AF-A0A6I4HQZ5-F1
#
_cell.length_a   1.000
_cell.length_b   1.000
_cell.length_c   1.000
_cell.angle_alpha   90.00
_cell.angle_beta   90.00
_cell.angle_gamma   90.00
#
_symmetry.space_group_name_H-M   'P 1'
#
loop_
_entity.id
_entity.type
_entity.pdbx_description
1 polymer ?
#
loop_
_entity_poly.entity_id
_entity_poly.type
_entity_poly.pdbx_seq_one_letter_code
_entity_poly.pdbx_strand_id
1 'polypeptide(L)'
;MQNSLSEQQQAIIPIAAYAANGDLAKLSQSLKDGLDLGLTIAEIKEVLVQTYAYAGFPRSLNALTTFMQVLEQRKENGIRDIEGKTNSTLPKDYQALLQGTQNQTQLVGQPVKGALFEFAPAIDEYLKAHLFGDIFSRDVLNWQDREIATLSMLSALEGVDSQLQSHLNIAKTQGVSSHQFENIQKILAEKVSLQVGQRFQNVLTSFHNQSL
;
A
#
# COMPACT_ATOMS: atom_id res chain seq x y z
N MET A 1 -14.24 15.87 9.52
CA MET A 1 -13.47 14.77 8.89
C MET A 1 -13.23 13.72 9.97
N GLN A 2 -13.30 12.42 9.65
CA GLN A 2 -12.93 11.39 10.63
C GLN A 2 -11.46 11.57 11.00
N ASN A 3 -11.17 11.78 12.28
CA ASN A 3 -9.80 12.04 12.73
C ASN A 3 -8.98 10.75 12.83
N SER A 4 -9.61 9.58 12.97
CA SER A 4 -8.95 8.29 13.15
C SER A 4 -9.10 7.38 11.93
N LEU A 5 -8.15 6.46 11.75
CA LEU A 5 -8.26 5.37 10.77
C LEU A 5 -9.41 4.42 11.12
N SER A 6 -10.10 3.88 10.11
CA SER A 6 -11.04 2.77 10.31
C SER A 6 -10.32 1.49 10.77
N GLU A 7 -11.04 0.53 11.34
CA GLU A 7 -10.46 -0.76 11.74
C GLU A 7 -9.81 -1.49 10.56
N GLN A 8 -10.44 -1.45 9.39
CA GLN A 8 -9.88 -2.00 8.14
C GLN A 8 -8.58 -1.29 7.75
N GLN A 9 -8.55 0.04 7.81
CA GLN A 9 -7.32 0.82 7.52
C GLN A 9 -6.20 0.50 8.50
N GLN A 10 -6.52 0.32 9.79
CA GLN A 10 -5.55 -0.08 10.79
C GLN A 10 -4.99 -1.48 10.52
N ALA A 11 -5.83 -2.41 10.04
CA ALA A 11 -5.42 -3.76 9.68
C ALA A 11 -4.52 -3.84 8.43
N ILE A 12 -4.69 -2.91 7.47
CA ILE A 12 -3.83 -2.83 6.27
C ILE A 12 -2.36 -2.63 6.65
N ILE A 13 -2.08 -1.83 7.68
CA ILE A 13 -0.73 -1.39 8.05
C ILE A 13 0.23 -2.57 8.30
N PRO A 14 -0.02 -3.47 9.28
CA PRO A 14 0.88 -4.57 9.54
C PRO A 14 0.91 -5.59 8.38
N ILE A 15 -0.20 -5.82 7.68
CA ILE A 15 -0.24 -6.70 6.50
C ILE A 15 0.75 -6.20 5.43
N ALA A 16 0.65 -4.92 5.07
CA ALA A 16 1.50 -4.32 4.05
C ALA A 16 2.97 -4.29 4.47
N ALA A 17 3.26 -3.90 5.71
CA ALA A 17 4.62 -3.86 6.24
C ALA A 17 5.30 -5.25 6.25
N TYR A 18 4.60 -6.27 6.75
CA TYR A 18 5.15 -7.63 6.81
C TYR A 18 5.25 -8.31 5.45
N ALA A 19 4.34 -7.98 4.51
CA ALA A 19 4.47 -8.42 3.12
C ALA A 19 5.75 -7.86 2.48
N ALA A 20 6.06 -6.57 2.71
CA ALA A 20 7.25 -5.93 2.14
C ALA A 20 8.56 -6.43 2.76
N ASN A 21 8.65 -6.51 4.09
CA ASN A 21 9.87 -7.00 4.76
C ASN A 21 10.04 -8.53 4.69
N GLY A 22 8.94 -9.25 4.44
CA GLY A 22 8.91 -10.69 4.23
C GLY A 22 8.93 -11.54 5.50
N ASP A 23 8.51 -11.00 6.64
CA ASP A 23 8.22 -11.80 7.83
C ASP A 23 6.87 -12.53 7.65
N LEU A 24 6.94 -13.72 7.06
CA LEU A 24 5.75 -14.51 6.70
C LEU A 24 4.98 -15.01 7.93
N ALA A 25 5.64 -15.23 9.06
CA ALA A 25 5.00 -15.69 10.28
C ALA A 25 4.12 -14.58 10.87
N LYS A 26 4.66 -13.35 10.97
CA LYS A 26 3.89 -12.18 11.39
C LYS A 26 2.82 -11.79 10.37
N LEU A 27 3.14 -11.86 9.08
CA LEU A 27 2.16 -11.65 8.01
C LEU A 27 0.97 -12.61 8.16
N SER A 28 1.21 -13.91 8.37
CA SER A 28 0.12 -14.89 8.55
C SER A 28 -0.82 -14.52 9.69
N GLN A 29 -0.28 -14.03 10.81
CA GLN A 29 -1.10 -13.56 11.91
C GLN A 29 -1.87 -12.28 11.54
N SER A 30 -1.20 -11.27 10.96
CA SER A 30 -1.85 -10.02 10.56
C SER A 30 -2.95 -10.21 9.51
N LEU A 31 -2.82 -11.21 8.63
CA LEU A 31 -3.87 -11.59 7.67
C LEU A 31 -5.11 -12.14 8.37
N LYS A 32 -4.95 -12.97 9.41
CA LYS A 32 -6.08 -13.47 10.23
C LYS A 32 -6.76 -12.32 10.95
N ASP A 33 -5.97 -11.48 11.61
CA ASP A 33 -6.47 -10.31 12.35
C ASP A 33 -7.22 -9.36 11.40
N GLY A 34 -6.71 -9.15 10.18
CA GLY A 34 -7.36 -8.28 9.19
C GLY A 34 -8.71 -8.82 8.72
N LEU A 35 -8.82 -10.13 8.46
CA LEU A 35 -10.10 -10.76 8.13
C LEU A 35 -11.10 -10.64 9.30
N ASP A 36 -10.63 -10.82 10.54
CA ASP A 36 -11.47 -10.70 11.74
C ASP A 36 -11.93 -9.24 11.99
N LEU A 37 -11.13 -8.25 11.56
CA LEU A 37 -11.47 -6.82 11.55
C LEU A 37 -12.26 -6.38 10.31
N GLY A 38 -12.71 -7.34 9.49
CA GLY A 38 -13.64 -7.10 8.40
C GLY A 38 -13.01 -6.65 7.08
N LEU A 39 -11.69 -6.78 6.90
CA LEU A 39 -11.12 -6.76 5.55
C LEU A 39 -11.62 -7.97 4.76
N THR A 40 -11.98 -7.73 3.51
CA THR A 40 -12.37 -8.78 2.58
C THR A 40 -11.16 -9.45 1.94
N ILE A 41 -11.37 -10.65 1.40
CA ILE A 41 -10.33 -11.37 0.64
C ILE A 41 -9.84 -10.51 -0.54
N ALA A 42 -10.73 -9.83 -1.24
CA ALA A 42 -10.40 -8.95 -2.36
C ALA A 42 -9.51 -7.79 -1.93
N GLU A 43 -9.81 -7.11 -0.83
CA GLU A 43 -9.03 -5.97 -0.33
C GLU A 43 -7.61 -6.41 0.08
N ILE A 44 -7.48 -7.53 0.80
CA ILE A 44 -6.17 -8.07 1.16
C ILE A 44 -5.39 -8.46 -0.10
N LYS A 45 -6.01 -9.14 -1.07
CA LYS A 45 -5.36 -9.47 -2.36
C LYS A 45 -4.80 -8.23 -3.04
N GLU A 46 -5.53 -7.11 -3.05
CA GLU A 46 -5.03 -5.86 -3.65
C GLU A 46 -3.79 -5.29 -2.94
N VAL A 47 -3.74 -5.33 -1.60
CA VAL A 47 -2.53 -4.93 -0.83
C VAL A 47 -1.33 -5.83 -1.21
N LEU A 48 -1.55 -7.15 -1.25
CA LEU A 48 -0.48 -8.12 -1.50
C LEU A 48 -0.01 -8.11 -2.96
N VAL A 49 -0.90 -7.85 -3.92
CA VAL A 49 -0.53 -7.60 -5.31
C VAL A 49 0.28 -6.31 -5.40
N GLN A 50 -0.20 -5.20 -4.83
CA GLN A 50 0.52 -3.91 -4.85
C GLN A 50 1.94 -4.00 -4.27
N THR A 51 2.19 -4.95 -3.37
CA THR A 51 3.52 -5.21 -2.79
C THR A 51 4.61 -5.41 -3.85
N TYR A 52 4.31 -5.96 -5.03
CA TYR A 52 5.36 -6.20 -6.04
C TYR A 52 6.01 -4.89 -6.52
N ALA A 53 5.26 -3.78 -6.53
CA ALA A 53 5.75 -2.49 -7.00
C ALA A 53 6.77 -1.87 -6.03
N TYR A 54 6.71 -2.23 -4.75
CA TYR A 54 7.54 -1.64 -3.70
C TYR A 54 8.62 -2.59 -3.17
N ALA A 55 8.34 -3.90 -3.15
CA ALA A 55 9.23 -4.92 -2.59
C ALA A 55 9.58 -6.05 -3.58
N GLY A 56 9.14 -5.94 -4.84
CA GLY A 56 9.42 -6.89 -5.91
C GLY A 56 8.49 -8.11 -5.95
N PHE A 57 8.45 -8.77 -7.10
CA PHE A 57 7.64 -9.98 -7.33
C PHE A 57 7.82 -11.06 -6.26
N PRO A 58 9.04 -11.43 -5.82
CA PRO A 58 9.20 -12.50 -4.84
C PRO A 58 8.45 -12.23 -3.52
N ARG A 59 8.46 -10.99 -3.03
CA ARG A 59 7.74 -10.61 -1.80
C ARG A 59 6.23 -10.71 -1.96
N SER A 60 5.71 -10.19 -3.08
CA SER A 60 4.28 -10.28 -3.39
C SER A 60 3.80 -11.72 -3.55
N LEU A 61 4.53 -12.56 -4.30
CA LEU A 61 4.16 -13.97 -4.52
C LEU A 61 4.19 -14.78 -3.22
N ASN A 62 5.21 -14.57 -2.38
CA ASN A 62 5.29 -15.23 -1.07
C ASN A 62 4.13 -14.79 -0.18
N ALA A 63 3.81 -13.50 -0.13
CA ALA A 63 2.72 -12.98 0.67
C ALA A 63 1.35 -13.52 0.22
N LEU A 64 1.09 -13.57 -1.10
CA LEU A 64 -0.12 -14.16 -1.67
C LEU A 64 -0.23 -15.66 -1.37
N THR A 65 0.90 -16.39 -1.40
CA THR A 65 0.95 -17.81 -1.04
C THR A 65 0.63 -18.00 0.44
N THR A 66 1.20 -17.18 1.33
CA THR A 66 0.85 -17.18 2.76
C THR A 66 -0.64 -16.89 2.98
N PHE A 67 -1.21 -15.95 2.22
CA PHE A 67 -2.63 -15.65 2.34
C PHE A 67 -3.54 -16.79 1.87
N MET A 68 -3.17 -17.46 0.78
CA MET A 68 -3.86 -18.67 0.32
C MET A 68 -3.90 -19.74 1.41
N GLN A 69 -2.77 -20.01 2.08
CA GLN A 69 -2.68 -20.95 3.19
C GLN A 69 -3.53 -20.53 4.40
N VAL A 70 -3.58 -19.23 4.72
CA VAL A 70 -4.45 -18.70 5.78
C VAL A 70 -5.93 -18.98 5.48
N LEU A 71 -6.37 -18.73 4.24
CA LEU A 71 -7.76 -18.98 3.83
C LEU A 71 -8.11 -20.47 3.84
N GLU A 72 -7.19 -21.34 3.39
CA GLU A 72 -7.35 -22.79 3.48
C GLU A 72 -7.52 -23.24 4.94
N GLN A 73 -6.63 -22.80 5.83
CA GLN A 73 -6.70 -23.11 7.26
C GLN A 73 -8.01 -22.60 7.90
N ARG A 74 -8.44 -21.38 7.57
CA ARG A 74 -9.70 -20.82 8.08
C ARG A 74 -10.90 -21.62 7.60
N LYS A 75 -10.93 -22.00 6.33
CA LYS A 75 -11.97 -22.86 5.74
C LYS A 75 -12.03 -24.25 6.39
N GLU A 76 -10.89 -24.88 6.65
CA GLU A 76 -10.80 -26.17 7.36
C GLU A 76 -11.37 -26.07 8.78
N ASN A 77 -11.19 -24.92 9.44
CA ASN A 77 -11.77 -24.63 10.75
C ASN A 77 -13.24 -24.15 10.68
N GLY A 78 -13.89 -24.26 9.52
CA GLY A 78 -15.30 -23.90 9.33
C GLY A 78 -15.58 -22.40 9.23
N ILE A 79 -14.54 -21.56 9.20
CA ILE A 79 -14.66 -20.10 9.03
C ILE A 79 -14.80 -19.80 7.54
N ARG A 80 -15.80 -18.98 7.18
CA ARG A 80 -16.03 -18.51 5.81
C ARG A 80 -15.79 -17.01 5.75
N ASP A 81 -14.67 -16.63 5.16
CA ASP A 81 -14.29 -15.23 4.98
C ASP A 81 -15.08 -14.57 3.85
N ILE A 82 -15.23 -13.25 3.93
CA ILE A 82 -15.98 -12.46 2.95
C ILE A 82 -15.09 -12.22 1.72
N GLU A 83 -15.53 -12.69 0.55
CA GLU A 83 -14.77 -12.49 -0.70
C GLU A 83 -14.55 -11.01 -1.05
N GLY A 84 -15.57 -10.17 -0.84
CA GLY A 84 -15.56 -8.76 -1.20
C GLY A 84 -15.98 -8.49 -2.64
N LYS A 85 -15.81 -7.26 -3.09
CA LYS A 85 -16.13 -6.85 -4.47
C LYS A 85 -15.03 -7.26 -5.45
N THR A 86 -15.40 -7.41 -6.72
CA THR A 86 -14.45 -7.56 -7.82
C THR A 86 -14.14 -6.20 -8.44
N ASN A 87 -12.96 -6.06 -9.06
CA ASN A 87 -12.63 -4.85 -9.78
C ASN A 87 -13.58 -4.62 -10.96
N SER A 88 -13.85 -3.34 -11.23
CA SER A 88 -14.57 -2.93 -12.43
C SER A 88 -13.84 -3.39 -13.69
N THR A 89 -14.62 -3.72 -14.72
CA THR A 89 -14.06 -4.13 -16.02
C THR A 89 -13.48 -2.90 -16.72
N LEU A 90 -12.22 -2.99 -17.14
CA LEU A 90 -11.59 -1.94 -17.92
C LEU A 90 -12.16 -1.89 -19.35
N PRO A 91 -12.19 -0.72 -20.00
CA PRO A 91 -12.57 -0.58 -21.40
C PRO A 91 -11.74 -1.50 -22.33
N LYS A 92 -12.31 -1.92 -23.47
CA LYS A 92 -11.61 -2.80 -24.43
C LYS A 92 -10.39 -2.14 -25.05
N ASP A 93 -10.43 -0.82 -25.20
CA ASP A 93 -9.39 0.04 -25.74
C ASP A 93 -8.53 0.69 -24.63
N TYR A 94 -8.51 0.09 -23.44
CA TYR A 94 -7.75 0.60 -22.31
C TYR A 94 -6.26 0.72 -22.63
N GLN A 95 -5.71 1.91 -22.40
CA GLN A 95 -4.29 2.21 -22.59
C GLN A 95 -3.66 2.46 -21.23
N ALA A 96 -3.03 1.42 -20.67
CA ALA A 96 -2.45 1.47 -19.32
C ALA A 96 -1.46 2.63 -19.15
N LEU A 97 -0.60 2.90 -20.13
CA LEU A 97 0.34 4.01 -20.08
C LEU A 97 -0.36 5.38 -20.01
N LEU A 98 -1.42 5.57 -20.81
CA LEU A 98 -2.18 6.81 -20.84
C LEU A 98 -2.93 7.02 -19.52
N GLN A 99 -3.69 6.02 -19.08
CA GLN A 99 -4.44 6.09 -17.83
C GLN A 99 -3.50 6.24 -16.64
N GLY A 100 -2.40 5.50 -16.63
CA GLY A 100 -1.39 5.57 -15.58
C GLY A 100 -0.71 6.94 -15.50
N THR A 101 -0.46 7.59 -16.64
CA THR A 101 0.05 8.97 -16.66
C THR A 101 -0.96 9.93 -16.04
N GLN A 102 -2.25 9.76 -16.33
CA GLN A 102 -3.32 10.58 -15.74
C GLN A 102 -3.44 10.35 -14.23
N ASN A 103 -3.50 9.09 -13.79
CA ASN A 103 -3.57 8.70 -12.39
C ASN A 103 -2.36 9.24 -11.61
N GLN A 104 -1.15 9.03 -12.11
CA GLN A 104 0.08 9.56 -11.50
C GLN A 104 0.02 11.08 -11.35
N THR A 105 -0.35 11.79 -12.42
CA THR A 105 -0.44 13.26 -12.41
C THR A 105 -1.46 13.74 -11.40
N GLN A 106 -2.61 13.07 -11.31
CA GLN A 106 -3.66 13.41 -10.35
C GLN A 106 -3.23 13.18 -8.89
N LEU A 107 -2.63 12.01 -8.61
CA LEU A 107 -2.14 11.63 -7.28
C LEU A 107 -1.01 12.53 -6.79
N VAL A 108 -0.06 12.83 -7.67
CA VAL A 108 1.11 13.67 -7.36
C VAL A 108 0.77 15.17 -7.41
N GLY A 109 -0.30 15.54 -8.12
CA GLY A 109 -0.70 16.93 -8.34
C GLY A 109 0.03 17.64 -9.49
N GLN A 110 0.98 16.96 -10.13
CA GLN A 110 1.78 17.48 -11.25
C GLN A 110 2.39 16.34 -12.05
N PRO A 111 2.75 16.56 -13.34
CA PRO A 111 3.44 15.56 -14.13
C PRO A 111 4.80 15.21 -13.52
N VAL A 112 5.06 13.92 -13.30
CA VAL A 112 6.36 13.44 -12.84
C VAL A 112 7.33 13.42 -14.02
N LYS A 113 8.47 14.10 -13.85
CA LYS A 113 9.56 14.24 -14.83
C LYS A 113 10.90 14.35 -14.10
N GLY A 114 12.01 14.18 -14.81
CA GLY A 114 13.35 14.43 -14.27
C GLY A 114 14.43 13.56 -14.89
N ALA A 115 15.68 13.88 -14.57
CA ALA A 115 16.88 13.26 -15.17
C ALA A 115 16.91 11.73 -15.03
N LEU A 116 16.33 11.16 -13.96
CA LEU A 116 16.23 9.70 -13.79
C LEU A 116 15.42 9.05 -14.92
N PHE A 117 14.28 9.65 -15.26
CA PHE A 117 13.36 9.14 -16.29
C PHE A 117 13.87 9.42 -17.70
N GLU A 118 14.67 10.47 -17.89
CA GLU A 118 15.38 10.72 -19.14
C GLU A 118 16.54 9.74 -19.34
N PHE A 119 17.26 9.41 -18.25
CA PHE A 119 18.36 8.45 -18.26
C PHE A 119 17.88 7.02 -18.53
N ALA A 120 16.77 6.61 -17.93
CA ALA A 120 16.20 5.27 -18.09
C ALA A 120 14.69 5.31 -18.38
N PRO A 121 14.24 5.66 -19.60
CA PRO A 121 12.83 5.84 -19.92
C PRO A 121 11.94 4.63 -19.64
N ALA A 122 12.49 3.41 -19.69
CA ALA A 122 11.76 2.19 -19.36
C ALA A 122 11.19 2.21 -17.93
N ILE A 123 11.90 2.81 -16.95
CA ILE A 123 11.38 2.85 -15.57
C ILE A 123 10.16 3.77 -15.44
N ASP A 124 10.13 4.85 -16.23
CA ASP A 124 9.00 5.78 -16.29
C ASP A 124 7.77 5.09 -16.89
N GLU A 125 7.98 4.35 -17.99
CA GLU A 125 6.93 3.56 -18.63
C GLU A 125 6.36 2.50 -17.67
N TYR A 126 7.21 1.74 -16.96
CA TYR A 126 6.73 0.72 -16.03
C TYR A 126 6.00 1.30 -14.82
N LEU A 127 6.47 2.42 -14.28
CA LEU A 127 5.76 3.13 -13.23
C LEU A 127 4.39 3.60 -13.73
N LYS A 128 4.32 4.21 -14.90
CA LYS A 128 3.05 4.71 -15.43
C LYS A 128 2.13 3.57 -15.83
N ALA A 129 2.54 2.70 -16.75
CA ALA A 129 1.70 1.63 -17.26
C ALA A 129 1.32 0.62 -16.17
N HIS A 130 2.30 0.01 -15.50
CA HIS A 130 1.99 -1.08 -14.58
C HIS A 130 1.55 -0.60 -13.20
N LEU A 131 2.30 0.30 -12.56
CA LEU A 131 1.92 0.75 -11.22
C LEU A 131 0.68 1.64 -11.28
N PHE A 132 0.74 2.76 -11.99
CA PHE A 132 -0.37 3.71 -11.99
C PHE A 132 -1.54 3.30 -12.89
N GLY A 133 -1.25 2.60 -14.00
CA GLY A 133 -2.25 2.16 -14.98
C GLY A 133 -2.87 0.81 -14.65
N ASP A 134 -2.12 -0.20 -14.23
CA ASP A 134 -2.71 -1.51 -13.92
C ASP A 134 -3.14 -1.62 -12.45
N ILE A 135 -2.30 -1.21 -11.49
CA ILE A 135 -2.62 -1.35 -10.06
C ILE A 135 -3.54 -0.23 -9.56
N PHE A 136 -3.18 1.04 -9.76
CA PHE A 136 -3.97 2.15 -9.18
C PHE A 136 -5.29 2.43 -9.91
N SER A 137 -5.53 1.84 -11.09
CA SER A 137 -6.85 1.85 -11.75
C SER A 137 -7.81 0.78 -11.23
N ARG A 138 -7.35 -0.15 -10.37
CA ARG A 138 -8.20 -1.16 -9.73
C ARG A 138 -8.94 -0.53 -8.58
N ASP A 139 -10.26 -0.69 -8.55
CA ASP A 139 -11.18 0.07 -7.70
C ASP A 139 -11.70 -0.72 -6.49
N VAL A 140 -11.15 -1.92 -6.23
CA VAL A 140 -11.42 -2.65 -4.98
C VAL A 140 -10.95 -1.84 -3.77
N LEU A 141 -9.70 -1.38 -3.75
CA LEU A 141 -9.19 -0.41 -2.78
C LEU A 141 -9.24 1.00 -3.37
N ASN A 142 -9.71 1.97 -2.56
CA ASN A 142 -9.59 3.37 -2.93
C ASN A 142 -8.12 3.84 -2.79
N TRP A 143 -7.80 5.00 -3.37
CA TRP A 143 -6.43 5.51 -3.35
C TRP A 143 -5.91 5.85 -1.95
N GLN A 144 -6.78 6.26 -1.01
CA GLN A 144 -6.36 6.51 0.36
C GLN A 144 -5.84 5.22 1.02
N ASP A 145 -6.56 4.11 0.88
CA ASP A 145 -6.16 2.82 1.44
C ASP A 145 -4.90 2.26 0.76
N ARG A 146 -4.77 2.48 -0.57
CA ARG A 146 -3.54 2.15 -1.31
C ARG A 146 -2.33 2.92 -0.79
N GLU A 147 -2.48 4.20 -0.48
CA GLU A 147 -1.41 5.01 0.07
C GLU A 147 -1.07 4.61 1.52
N ILE A 148 -2.05 4.26 2.35
CA ILE A 148 -1.79 3.69 3.69
C ILE A 148 -0.96 2.41 3.58
N ALA A 149 -1.29 1.52 2.64
CA ALA A 149 -0.48 0.34 2.36
C ALA A 149 0.94 0.72 1.90
N THR A 150 1.07 1.66 0.96
CA THR A 150 2.36 2.13 0.44
C THR A 150 3.26 2.69 1.54
N LEU A 151 2.74 3.60 2.37
CA LEU A 151 3.46 4.17 3.51
C LEU A 151 3.96 3.06 4.45
N SER A 152 3.14 2.05 4.70
CA SER A 152 3.49 0.93 5.56
C SER A 152 4.59 0.05 4.97
N MET A 153 4.53 -0.23 3.65
CA MET A 153 5.59 -0.95 2.93
C MET A 153 6.92 -0.20 2.94
N LEU A 154 6.91 1.08 2.57
CA LEU A 154 8.11 1.92 2.50
C LEU A 154 8.74 2.20 3.87
N SER A 155 7.93 2.15 4.94
CA SER A 155 8.42 2.21 6.32
C SER A 155 9.15 0.93 6.72
N ALA A 156 8.79 -0.21 6.14
CA ALA A 156 9.37 -1.52 6.45
C ALA A 156 10.63 -1.86 5.62
N LEU A 157 11.01 -1.00 4.67
CA LEU A 157 12.18 -1.17 3.79
C LEU A 157 13.21 -0.08 4.07
N GLU A 158 14.50 -0.43 4.15
CA GLU A 158 15.59 0.54 4.33
C GLU A 158 15.99 1.22 3.00
N GLY A 159 16.52 2.44 3.07
CA GLY A 159 17.09 3.15 1.92
C GLY A 159 16.09 3.81 0.97
N VAL A 160 14.79 3.82 1.31
CA VAL A 160 13.71 4.36 0.46
C VAL A 160 12.99 5.58 1.05
N ASP A 161 13.68 6.36 1.87
CA ASP A 161 13.11 7.50 2.62
C ASP A 161 12.57 8.58 1.68
N SER A 162 13.23 8.80 0.54
CA SER A 162 12.77 9.75 -0.48
C SER A 162 11.42 9.36 -1.08
N GLN A 163 11.18 8.06 -1.27
CA GLN A 163 9.90 7.53 -1.73
C GLN A 163 8.86 7.66 -0.62
N LEU A 164 9.21 7.32 0.63
CA LEU A 164 8.29 7.49 1.77
C LEU A 164 7.84 8.95 1.92
N GLN A 165 8.77 9.90 1.80
CA GLN A 165 8.49 11.34 1.79
C GLN A 165 7.55 11.74 0.66
N SER A 166 7.77 11.23 -0.56
CA SER A 166 6.88 11.49 -1.70
C SER A 166 5.47 10.97 -1.45
N HIS A 167 5.34 9.76 -0.89
CA HIS A 167 4.04 9.16 -0.61
C HIS A 167 3.32 9.81 0.58
N LEU A 168 4.01 10.44 1.53
CA LEU A 168 3.35 11.28 2.53
C LEU A 168 2.62 12.48 1.89
N ASN A 169 3.21 13.09 0.85
CA ASN A 169 2.55 14.14 0.08
C ASN A 169 1.30 13.61 -0.63
N ILE A 170 1.41 12.47 -1.31
CA ILE A 170 0.29 11.85 -2.05
C ILE A 170 -0.83 11.46 -1.08
N ALA A 171 -0.51 10.78 0.03
CA ALA A 171 -1.46 10.40 1.07
C ALA A 171 -2.23 11.62 1.62
N LYS A 172 -1.53 12.74 1.86
CA LYS A 172 -2.15 13.99 2.30
C LYS A 172 -3.13 14.54 1.25
N THR A 173 -2.76 14.54 -0.04
CA THR A 173 -3.66 14.92 -1.15
C THR A 173 -4.88 14.00 -1.22
N GLN A 174 -4.72 12.72 -0.86
CA GLN A 174 -5.81 11.75 -0.75
C GLN A 174 -6.59 11.83 0.58
N GLY A 175 -6.38 12.87 1.37
CA GLY A 175 -7.18 13.17 2.57
C GLY A 175 -6.71 12.44 3.82
N VAL A 176 -5.53 11.82 3.84
CA VAL A 176 -4.93 11.33 5.09
C VAL A 176 -4.51 12.53 5.93
N SER A 177 -5.15 12.66 7.09
CA SER A 177 -4.90 13.76 8.03
C SER A 177 -3.63 13.55 8.85
N SER A 178 -3.12 14.62 9.48
CA SER A 178 -1.99 14.53 10.41
C SER A 178 -2.24 13.55 11.55
N HIS A 179 -3.46 13.48 12.09
CA HIS A 179 -3.79 12.52 13.15
C HIS A 179 -3.79 11.07 12.63
N GLN A 180 -4.23 10.85 11.38
CA GLN A 180 -4.10 9.53 10.76
C GLN A 180 -2.64 9.16 10.53
N PHE A 181 -1.75 10.08 10.16
CA PHE A 181 -0.30 9.79 10.12
C PHE A 181 0.25 9.39 11.49
N GLU A 182 -0.14 10.07 12.57
CA GLU A 182 0.22 9.67 13.94
C GLU A 182 -0.31 8.28 14.29
N ASN A 183 -1.53 7.94 13.86
CA ASN A 183 -2.09 6.60 14.05
C ASN A 183 -1.29 5.54 13.27
N ILE A 184 -0.90 5.82 12.02
CA ILE A 184 -0.03 4.94 11.21
C ILE A 184 1.29 4.70 11.93
N GLN A 185 1.95 5.77 12.38
CA GLN A 185 3.21 5.71 13.12
C GLN A 185 3.10 4.80 14.34
N LYS A 186 2.05 5.00 15.15
CA LYS A 186 1.83 4.23 16.37
C LYS A 186 1.62 2.76 16.08
N ILE A 187 0.78 2.43 15.10
CA ILE A 187 0.50 1.05 14.70
C ILE A 187 1.76 0.37 14.16
N LEU A 188 2.56 1.06 13.34
CA LEU A 188 3.85 0.56 12.88
C LEU A 188 4.79 0.24 14.06
N ALA A 189 4.88 1.14 15.05
CA ALA A 189 5.71 0.94 16.24
C ALA A 189 5.25 -0.25 17.09
N GLU A 190 3.94 -0.39 17.31
CA GLU A 190 3.35 -1.39 18.20
C GLU A 190 3.20 -2.77 17.55
N LYS A 191 2.83 -2.82 16.27
CA LYS A 191 2.47 -4.06 15.56
C LYS A 191 3.57 -4.59 14.67
N VAL A 192 4.50 -3.74 14.20
CA VAL A 192 5.60 -4.13 13.31
C VAL A 192 6.92 -4.12 14.07
N SER A 193 7.47 -2.93 14.34
CA SER A 193 8.61 -2.77 15.25
C SER A 193 8.81 -1.30 15.60
N LEU A 194 9.44 -1.03 16.75
CA LEU A 194 9.82 0.32 17.16
C LEU A 194 10.69 1.02 16.11
N GLN A 195 11.56 0.28 15.42
CA GLN A 195 12.45 0.82 14.39
C GLN A 195 11.68 1.31 13.16
N VAL A 196 10.70 0.52 12.69
CA VAL A 196 9.83 0.89 11.57
C VAL A 196 8.99 2.12 11.93
N GLY A 197 8.42 2.15 13.14
CA GLY A 197 7.70 3.33 13.64
C GLY A 197 8.56 4.58 13.77
N GLN A 198 9.82 4.44 14.21
CA GLN A 198 10.75 5.56 14.33
C GLN A 198 11.17 6.10 12.95
N ARG A 199 11.41 5.23 11.97
CA ARG A 199 11.71 5.62 10.59
C ARG A 199 10.57 6.44 10.00
N PHE A 200 9.32 5.97 10.13
CA PHE A 200 8.15 6.73 9.68
C PHE A 200 8.07 8.09 10.37
N GLN A 201 8.26 8.14 11.70
CA GLN A 201 8.24 9.39 12.46
C GLN A 201 9.31 10.39 11.98
N ASN A 202 10.54 9.93 11.71
CA ASN A 202 11.64 10.79 11.26
C ASN A 202 11.33 11.45 9.91
N VAL A 203 10.78 10.67 8.97
CA VAL A 203 10.38 11.19 7.65
C VAL A 203 9.17 12.12 7.80
N LEU A 204 8.18 11.77 8.62
CA LEU A 204 7.01 12.61 8.90
C LEU A 204 7.39 13.97 9.51
N THR A 205 8.33 14.00 10.45
CA THR A 205 8.85 15.26 11.02
C THR A 205 9.49 16.14 9.95
N SER A 206 10.30 15.55 9.06
CA SER A 206 10.92 16.28 7.94
C SER A 206 9.87 16.82 6.95
N PHE A 207 8.82 16.05 6.69
CA PHE A 207 7.67 16.42 5.87
C PHE A 207 6.88 17.61 6.40
N HIS A 208 6.60 17.65 7.70
CA HIS A 208 5.92 18.80 8.29
C HIS A 208 6.75 20.08 8.21
N ASN A 209 8.08 19.98 8.40
CA ASN A 209 8.97 21.15 8.33
C ASN A 209 9.12 21.74 6.92
N GLN A 210 8.84 20.97 5.86
CA GLN A 210 8.84 21.44 4.47
C GLN A 210 7.49 22.03 4.01
N SER A 211 6.43 21.78 4.79
CA SER A 211 5.05 22.22 4.49
C SER A 211 4.66 23.53 5.18
N LEU A 212 5.58 24.12 5.98
CA LEU A 212 5.47 25.41 6.66
C LEU A 212 6.22 26.48 5.87
#